data_AF-A0A936G971-F1
#
_entry.id   AF-A0A936G971-F1
#
_cell.length_a   1.000
_cell.length_b   1.000
_cell.length_c   1.000
_cell.angle_alpha   90.00
_cell.angle_beta   90.00
_cell.angle_gamma   90.00
#
_symmetry.space_group_name_H-M   'P 1'
#
loop_
_entity.id
_entity.type
_entity.pdbx_description
1 polymer ?
#
loop_
_entity_poly.entity_id
_entity_poly.type
_entity_poly.pdbx_seq_one_letter_code
_entity_poly.pdbx_strand_id
1 'polypeptide(L)'
;MTKTNNFKPLFGFTLNDFDRVQREDPDEAAAVEFLLTAPDGIIAEAIGDGYSGYARISMLTGLQTVLGWPGHESQWRGTYEQQGTRREDISRLYSTGRWDEAQAIIEQYNIRYIYIGTLERVSMPVNEEKFMLHLAPVFQQGGVVIYEAP
;
A
#
# COMPACT_ATOMS: atom_id res chain seq x y z
N MET A 1 -19.03 -14.84 23.80
CA MET A 1 -18.46 -13.51 23.48
C MET A 1 -19.53 -12.67 22.80
N THR A 2 -19.74 -11.43 23.22
CA THR A 2 -20.59 -10.50 22.46
C THR A 2 -19.80 -9.97 21.26
N LYS A 3 -20.47 -9.58 20.17
CA LYS A 3 -19.81 -9.06 18.95
C LYS A 3 -18.88 -7.86 19.22
N THR A 4 -19.09 -7.15 20.32
CA THR A 4 -18.36 -5.92 20.69
C THR A 4 -17.39 -6.12 21.85
N ASN A 5 -17.25 -7.35 22.36
CA ASN A 5 -16.55 -7.64 23.62
C ASN A 5 -17.00 -6.74 24.79
N ASN A 6 -18.30 -6.40 24.84
CA ASN A 6 -18.88 -5.46 25.81
C ASN A 6 -18.19 -4.08 25.86
N PHE A 7 -17.65 -3.62 24.72
CA PHE A 7 -16.85 -2.39 24.63
C PHE A 7 -15.66 -2.38 25.60
N LYS A 8 -15.09 -3.55 25.89
CA LYS A 8 -13.87 -3.71 26.69
C LYS A 8 -12.74 -4.14 25.75
N PRO A 9 -12.16 -3.22 24.98
CA PRO A 9 -11.02 -3.56 24.14
C PRO A 9 -9.86 -4.06 25.00
N LEU A 10 -9.17 -5.11 24.53
CA LEU A 10 -8.08 -5.76 25.26
C LEU A 10 -6.96 -4.78 25.65
N PHE A 11 -6.76 -3.75 24.83
CA PHE A 11 -5.69 -2.77 24.95
C PHE A 11 -6.16 -1.38 25.38
N GLY A 12 -7.37 -1.28 25.95
CA GLY A 12 -7.96 0.01 26.33
C GLY A 12 -8.47 0.81 25.14
N PHE A 13 -8.94 2.04 25.42
CA PHE A 13 -9.53 2.92 24.42
C PHE A 13 -8.47 3.83 23.82
N THR A 14 -8.47 3.97 22.49
CA THR A 14 -7.70 4.97 21.76
C THR A 14 -8.53 5.51 20.59
N LEU A 15 -8.28 6.76 20.21
CA LEU A 15 -8.81 7.36 18.99
C LEU A 15 -7.80 7.29 17.83
N ASN A 16 -6.59 6.79 18.09
CA ASN A 16 -5.52 6.64 17.12
C ASN A 16 -5.42 5.18 16.69
N ASP A 17 -5.88 4.85 15.47
CA ASP A 17 -5.74 3.49 14.94
C ASP A 17 -4.27 3.11 14.74
N PHE A 18 -3.37 4.07 14.60
CA PHE A 18 -1.94 3.78 14.47
C PHE A 18 -1.36 3.08 15.70
N ASP A 19 -1.91 3.32 16.90
CA ASP A 19 -1.52 2.58 18.11
C ASP A 19 -1.80 1.07 17.97
N ARG A 20 -2.84 0.69 17.20
CA ARG A 20 -3.14 -0.72 16.89
C ARG A 20 -2.10 -1.29 15.94
N VAL A 21 -1.76 -0.55 14.88
CA VAL A 21 -0.73 -0.96 13.91
C VAL A 21 0.62 -1.18 14.59
N GLN A 22 1.07 -0.24 15.43
CA GLN A 22 2.32 -0.39 16.21
C GLN A 22 2.38 -1.67 17.06
N ARG A 23 1.24 -2.17 17.53
CA ARG A 23 1.16 -3.40 18.34
C ARG A 23 1.04 -4.68 17.52
N GLU A 24 0.23 -4.63 16.46
CA GLU A 24 -0.14 -5.81 15.67
C GLU A 24 0.82 -6.06 14.51
N ASP A 25 1.38 -5.00 13.94
CA ASP A 25 2.30 -5.02 12.80
C ASP A 25 3.42 -3.97 12.96
N PRO A 26 4.40 -4.21 13.87
CA PRO A 26 5.44 -3.24 14.18
C PRO A 26 6.39 -2.94 13.01
N ASP A 27 6.55 -3.88 12.07
CA ASP A 27 7.38 -3.67 10.88
C ASP A 27 6.70 -2.72 9.89
N GLU A 28 5.39 -2.86 9.69
CA GLU A 28 4.59 -1.91 8.93
C GLU A 28 4.50 -0.54 9.63
N ALA A 29 4.36 -0.52 10.96
CA ALA A 29 4.34 0.73 11.69
C ALA A 29 5.63 1.54 11.50
N ALA A 30 6.79 0.88 11.56
CA ALA A 30 8.08 1.52 11.29
C ALA A 30 8.16 2.05 9.84
N ALA A 31 7.59 1.34 8.87
CA ALA A 31 7.53 1.79 7.48
C ALA A 31 6.63 3.02 7.31
N VAL A 32 5.49 3.07 8.01
CA VAL A 32 4.61 4.25 8.04
C VAL A 32 5.31 5.45 8.68
N GLU A 33 6.00 5.24 9.81
CA GLU A 33 6.78 6.31 10.47
C GLU A 33 7.88 6.86 9.58
N PHE A 34 8.57 5.99 8.82
CA PHE A 34 9.53 6.41 7.80
C PHE A 34 8.85 7.30 6.74
N LEU A 35 7.75 6.83 6.14
CA LEU A 35 7.03 7.54 5.08
C LEU A 35 6.45 8.89 5.54
N LEU A 36 6.05 9.03 6.81
CA LEU A 36 5.57 10.30 7.38
C LEU A 36 6.65 11.40 7.40
N THR A 37 7.93 11.03 7.28
CA THR A 37 9.05 11.98 7.23
C THR A 37 9.70 12.09 5.85
N ALA A 38 9.26 11.23 4.91
CA ALA A 38 9.77 11.20 3.56
C ALA A 38 9.17 12.34 2.70
N PRO A 39 9.82 12.74 1.60
CA PRO A 39 9.23 13.68 0.65
C PRO A 39 7.87 13.20 0.11
N ASP A 40 6.95 14.13 -0.15
CA ASP A 40 5.65 13.80 -0.78
C ASP A 40 5.84 13.02 -2.08
N GLY A 41 4.94 12.08 -2.35
CA GLY A 41 4.99 11.26 -3.56
C GLY A 41 3.77 10.37 -3.72
N ILE A 42 3.66 9.77 -4.91
CA ILE A 42 2.64 8.74 -5.15
C ILE A 42 3.21 7.39 -4.71
N ILE A 43 2.43 6.68 -3.89
CA ILE A 43 2.76 5.34 -3.42
C ILE A 43 1.98 4.29 -4.21
N ALA A 44 2.68 3.26 -4.68
CA ALA A 44 2.08 2.01 -5.07
C ALA A 44 1.97 1.11 -3.83
N GLU A 45 0.78 0.57 -3.61
CA GLU A 45 0.47 -0.44 -2.59
C GLU A 45 -0.59 -1.40 -3.17
N ALA A 46 -0.87 -2.51 -2.49
CA ALA A 46 -1.86 -3.47 -2.96
C ALA A 46 -3.26 -2.86 -3.04
N ILE A 47 -3.98 -3.20 -4.12
CA ILE A 47 -5.35 -2.78 -4.35
C ILE A 47 -6.30 -3.88 -3.89
N GLY A 48 -7.30 -3.51 -3.09
CA GLY A 48 -8.33 -4.43 -2.61
C GLY A 48 -9.70 -3.77 -2.50
N ASP A 49 -10.64 -4.53 -1.96
CA ASP A 49 -12.02 -4.10 -1.83
C ASP A 49 -12.24 -3.22 -0.59
N GLY A 50 -13.35 -2.50 -0.55
CA GLY A 50 -13.71 -1.71 0.63
C GLY A 50 -13.87 -2.56 1.90
N TYR A 51 -13.72 -1.93 3.06
CA TYR A 51 -13.84 -2.58 4.37
C TYR A 51 -12.81 -3.71 4.58
N SER A 52 -11.59 -3.50 4.08
CA SER A 52 -10.46 -4.41 4.19
C SER A 52 -9.20 -3.67 4.66
N GLY A 53 -8.09 -4.38 4.84
CA GLY A 53 -6.79 -3.75 5.17
C GLY A 53 -6.07 -3.10 3.98
N TYR A 54 -6.64 -3.08 2.78
CA TYR A 54 -5.98 -2.48 1.62
C TYR A 54 -6.07 -0.94 1.67
N ALA A 55 -5.23 -0.24 0.91
CA ALA A 55 -5.10 1.23 0.95
C ALA A 55 -4.65 1.80 2.32
N ARG A 56 -4.20 0.95 3.25
CA ARG A 56 -3.82 1.35 4.61
C ARG A 56 -2.57 2.23 4.64
N ILE A 57 -1.63 2.07 3.71
CA ILE A 57 -0.37 2.83 3.76
C ILE A 57 -0.64 4.28 3.38
N SER A 58 -1.34 4.53 2.27
CA SER A 58 -1.80 5.89 1.92
C SER A 58 -2.73 6.47 2.99
N MET A 59 -3.63 5.68 3.57
CA MET A 59 -4.52 6.14 4.65
C MET A 59 -3.75 6.59 5.90
N LEU A 60 -2.72 5.85 6.31
CA LEU A 60 -1.95 6.15 7.52
C LEU A 60 -0.90 7.26 7.31
N THR A 61 -0.38 7.40 6.09
CA THR A 61 0.69 8.36 5.78
C THR A 61 0.17 9.68 5.20
N GLY A 62 -1.03 9.68 4.62
CA GLY A 62 -1.57 10.80 3.84
C GLY A 62 -0.99 10.92 2.42
N LEU A 63 -0.09 10.02 2.01
CA LEU A 63 0.45 9.99 0.65
C LEU A 63 -0.63 9.58 -0.37
N GLN A 64 -0.53 10.10 -1.59
CA GLN A 64 -1.46 9.75 -2.67
C GLN A 64 -1.17 8.32 -3.15
N THR A 65 -2.19 7.50 -3.38
CA THR A 65 -2.06 6.19 -4.01
C THR A 65 -2.65 6.19 -5.42
N VAL A 66 -2.15 5.32 -6.30
CA VAL A 66 -2.67 5.17 -7.67
C VAL A 66 -4.14 4.77 -7.65
N LEU A 67 -4.51 3.80 -6.81
CA LEU A 67 -5.89 3.36 -6.63
C LEU A 67 -6.04 2.68 -5.27
N GLY A 68 -6.96 3.16 -4.44
CA GLY A 68 -7.24 2.56 -3.11
C GLY A 68 -8.30 1.46 -3.18
N TRP A 69 -9.57 1.84 -2.98
CA TRP A 69 -10.72 0.93 -3.02
C TRP A 69 -11.62 1.20 -4.25
N PRO A 70 -11.49 0.43 -5.34
CA PRO A 70 -12.23 0.62 -6.58
C PRO A 70 -13.76 0.67 -6.42
N GLY A 71 -14.28 -0.12 -5.48
CA GLY A 71 -15.71 -0.12 -5.16
C GLY A 71 -16.21 1.19 -4.58
N HIS A 72 -15.42 1.86 -3.73
CA HIS A 72 -15.81 3.16 -3.14
C HIS A 72 -15.68 4.29 -4.16
N GLU A 73 -14.60 4.28 -4.95
CA GLU A 73 -14.44 5.24 -6.05
C GLU A 73 -15.62 5.17 -7.03
N SER A 74 -16.05 3.96 -7.41
CA SER A 74 -17.19 3.80 -8.32
C SER A 74 -18.54 4.18 -7.69
N GLN A 75 -18.74 3.95 -6.38
CA GLN A 75 -19.94 4.42 -5.68
C GLN A 75 -20.07 5.94 -5.70
N TRP A 76 -18.96 6.67 -5.58
CA TRP A 76 -18.98 8.15 -5.60
C TRP A 76 -19.00 8.73 -7.00
N ARG A 77 -18.42 8.05 -7.99
CA ARG A 77 -18.36 8.51 -9.39
C ARG A 77 -19.50 7.99 -10.25
N GLY A 78 -20.22 6.96 -9.81
CA GLY A 78 -21.29 6.28 -10.54
C GLY A 78 -20.81 5.31 -11.63
N THR A 79 -19.50 5.13 -11.81
CA THR A 79 -18.90 4.24 -12.82
C THR A 79 -17.44 3.91 -12.48
N TYR A 80 -16.89 2.88 -13.13
CA TYR A 80 -15.47 2.51 -13.07
C TYR A 80 -14.62 3.20 -14.15
N GLU A 81 -15.23 3.91 -15.10
CA GLU A 81 -14.56 4.47 -16.28
C GLU A 81 -13.35 5.34 -15.93
N GLN A 82 -13.46 6.23 -14.92
CA GLN A 82 -12.36 7.10 -14.54
C GLN A 82 -11.20 6.34 -13.88
N GLN A 83 -11.44 5.14 -13.36
CA GLN A 83 -10.39 4.30 -12.77
C GLN A 83 -9.49 3.70 -13.84
N GLY A 84 -10.03 3.46 -15.04
CA GLY A 84 -9.28 2.96 -16.19
C GLY A 84 -8.57 1.64 -15.90
N THR A 85 -7.30 1.54 -16.29
CA THR A 85 -6.46 0.34 -16.16
C THR A 85 -5.68 0.27 -14.85
N ARG A 86 -5.91 1.20 -13.91
CA ARG A 86 -5.08 1.35 -12.71
C ARG A 86 -4.95 0.06 -11.89
N ARG A 87 -6.02 -0.74 -11.80
CA ARG A 87 -5.97 -2.02 -11.06
C ARG A 87 -5.04 -3.01 -11.76
N GLU A 88 -5.21 -3.15 -13.06
CA GLU A 88 -4.42 -4.06 -13.90
C GLU A 88 -2.96 -3.62 -13.96
N ASP A 89 -2.70 -2.31 -14.04
CA ASP A 89 -1.37 -1.74 -14.09
C ASP A 89 -0.62 -1.96 -12.78
N ILE A 90 -1.24 -1.72 -11.62
CA ILE A 90 -0.60 -2.01 -10.33
C ILE A 90 -0.36 -3.52 -10.15
N SER A 91 -1.31 -4.37 -10.56
CA SER A 91 -1.08 -5.81 -10.57
C SER A 91 0.11 -6.20 -11.47
N ARG A 92 0.23 -5.57 -12.65
CA ARG A 92 1.34 -5.79 -13.58
C ARG A 92 2.67 -5.29 -12.99
N LEU A 93 2.69 -4.12 -12.37
CA LEU A 93 3.86 -3.53 -11.71
C LEU A 93 4.47 -4.52 -10.71
N TYR A 94 3.66 -5.11 -9.84
CA TYR A 94 4.14 -6.08 -8.86
C TYR A 94 4.52 -7.43 -9.48
N SER A 95 3.74 -7.95 -10.43
CA SER A 95 3.87 -9.33 -10.91
C SER A 95 4.84 -9.55 -12.07
N THR A 96 5.06 -8.55 -12.93
CA THR A 96 5.98 -8.71 -14.06
C THR A 96 7.42 -8.94 -13.60
N GLY A 97 8.19 -9.74 -14.32
CA GLY A 97 9.65 -9.84 -14.12
C GLY A 97 10.44 -8.85 -14.98
N ARG A 98 9.76 -8.10 -15.85
CA ARG A 98 10.37 -7.21 -16.84
C ARG A 98 10.48 -5.78 -16.30
N TRP A 99 11.70 -5.26 -16.22
CA TRP A 99 11.94 -3.89 -15.75
C TRP A 99 11.31 -2.84 -16.66
N ASP A 100 11.36 -3.00 -17.98
CA ASP A 100 10.80 -2.04 -18.93
C ASP A 100 9.27 -1.86 -18.77
N GLU A 101 8.56 -2.94 -18.45
CA GLU A 101 7.13 -2.87 -18.16
C GLU A 101 6.83 -2.20 -16.81
N ALA A 102 7.61 -2.53 -15.78
CA ALA A 102 7.46 -1.90 -14.47
C ALA A 102 7.79 -0.40 -14.52
N GLN A 103 8.87 -0.03 -15.20
CA GLN A 103 9.30 1.36 -15.39
C GLN A 103 8.23 2.17 -16.11
N ALA A 104 7.62 1.65 -17.17
CA ALA A 104 6.55 2.35 -17.88
C ALA A 104 5.36 2.69 -16.97
N ILE A 105 4.99 1.79 -16.05
CA ILE A 105 3.91 2.01 -15.09
C ILE A 105 4.32 3.03 -14.01
N ILE A 106 5.56 2.94 -13.52
CA ILE A 106 6.14 3.91 -12.58
C ILE A 106 6.07 5.31 -13.16
N GLU A 107 6.52 5.49 -14.41
CA GLU A 107 6.50 6.77 -15.12
C GLU A 107 5.08 7.26 -15.41
N GLN A 108 4.19 6.37 -15.87
CA GLN A 108 2.80 6.71 -16.20
C GLN A 108 2.05 7.32 -15.00
N TYR A 109 2.30 6.81 -13.80
CA TYR A 109 1.63 7.26 -12.58
C TYR A 109 2.51 8.14 -11.69
N ASN A 110 3.74 8.48 -12.12
CA ASN A 110 4.72 9.23 -11.34
C ASN A 110 4.88 8.64 -9.92
N ILE A 111 4.98 7.31 -9.84
CA ILE A 111 5.14 6.57 -8.58
C ILE A 111 6.52 6.90 -8.03
N ARG A 112 6.57 7.39 -6.79
CA ARG A 112 7.82 7.61 -6.05
C ARG A 112 8.14 6.45 -5.12
N TYR A 113 7.13 5.87 -4.48
CA TYR A 113 7.33 4.79 -3.50
C TYR A 113 6.63 3.52 -3.94
N ILE A 114 7.34 2.39 -3.88
CA ILE A 114 6.77 1.06 -4.07
C ILE A 114 6.86 0.32 -2.74
N TYR A 115 5.72 0.15 -2.08
CA TYR A 115 5.61 -0.55 -0.81
C TYR A 115 5.41 -2.05 -1.03
N ILE A 116 6.16 -2.90 -0.33
CA ILE A 116 5.99 -4.35 -0.38
C ILE A 116 5.92 -4.91 1.04
N GLY A 117 4.71 -5.25 1.49
CA GLY A 117 4.44 -5.89 2.77
C GLY A 117 3.66 -7.20 2.62
N THR A 118 2.94 -7.56 3.67
CA THR A 118 2.16 -8.81 3.71
C THR A 118 1.05 -8.81 2.66
N LEU A 119 0.27 -7.73 2.55
CA LEU A 119 -0.85 -7.67 1.61
C LEU A 119 -0.38 -7.80 0.16
N GLU A 120 0.69 -7.11 -0.22
CA GLU A 120 1.22 -7.20 -1.58
C GLU A 120 1.59 -8.65 -1.93
N ARG A 121 2.24 -9.38 -1.02
CA ARG A 121 2.68 -10.77 -1.28
C ARG A 121 1.55 -11.79 -1.28
N VAL A 122 0.48 -11.58 -0.52
CA VAL A 122 -0.66 -12.52 -0.51
C VAL A 122 -1.64 -12.25 -1.65
N SER A 123 -1.71 -11.01 -2.15
CA SER A 123 -2.68 -10.61 -3.18
C SER A 123 -2.19 -10.88 -4.60
N MET A 124 -0.87 -10.94 -4.82
CA MET A 124 -0.30 -11.11 -6.15
C MET A 124 1.09 -11.76 -6.10
N PRO A 125 1.54 -12.43 -7.19
CA PRO A 125 2.86 -13.05 -7.25
C PRO A 125 3.94 -11.97 -7.44
N VAL A 126 4.31 -11.27 -6.35
CA VAL A 126 5.29 -10.19 -6.39
C VAL A 126 6.64 -10.70 -6.90
N ASN A 127 7.14 -10.11 -7.98
CA ASN A 127 8.50 -10.33 -8.47
C ASN A 127 9.37 -9.14 -8.03
N GLU A 128 10.07 -9.30 -6.91
CA GLU A 128 10.89 -8.23 -6.30
C GLU A 128 12.25 -8.05 -6.99
N GLU A 129 12.76 -9.06 -7.71
CA GLU A 129 14.11 -9.07 -8.30
C GLU A 129 14.35 -7.86 -9.20
N LYS A 130 13.36 -7.49 -10.02
CA LYS A 130 13.45 -6.31 -10.89
C LYS A 130 13.59 -5.00 -10.09
N PHE A 131 12.95 -4.89 -8.92
CA PHE A 131 13.07 -3.68 -8.10
C PHE A 131 14.42 -3.64 -7.41
N MET A 132 14.88 -4.78 -6.88
CA MET A 132 16.21 -4.91 -6.26
C MET A 132 17.35 -4.53 -7.20
N LEU A 133 17.24 -4.86 -8.49
CA LEU A 133 18.27 -4.58 -9.49
C LEU A 133 18.28 -3.12 -9.98
N HIS A 134 17.16 -2.42 -9.90
CA HIS A 134 16.97 -1.14 -10.58
C HIS A 134 16.61 0.04 -9.67
N LEU A 135 16.16 -0.20 -8.43
CA LEU A 135 15.70 0.82 -7.49
C LEU A 135 16.47 0.75 -6.17
N ALA A 136 16.52 1.88 -5.46
CA ALA A 136 17.10 1.95 -4.13
C ALA A 136 16.08 1.48 -3.07
N PRO A 137 16.40 0.49 -2.23
CA PRO A 137 15.60 0.21 -1.04
C PRO A 137 15.87 1.31 0.00
N VAL A 138 14.89 2.19 0.22
CA VAL A 138 15.00 3.32 1.16
C VAL A 138 14.53 2.97 2.57
N PHE A 139 13.78 1.88 2.71
CA PHE A 139 13.40 1.30 3.99
C PHE A 139 13.35 -0.22 3.88
N GLN A 140 13.82 -0.92 4.91
CA GLN A 140 13.67 -2.37 5.05
C GLN A 140 13.63 -2.76 6.52
N GLN A 141 12.56 -3.42 6.93
CA GLN A 141 12.44 -4.00 8.27
C GLN A 141 11.53 -5.23 8.22
N GLY A 142 12.03 -6.35 8.76
CA GLY A 142 11.29 -7.61 8.77
C GLY A 142 10.81 -8.01 7.37
N GLY A 143 9.49 -8.16 7.21
CA GLY A 143 8.84 -8.47 5.93
C GLY A 143 8.51 -7.27 5.05
N VAL A 144 8.85 -6.05 5.45
CA VAL A 144 8.48 -4.82 4.75
C VAL A 144 9.69 -4.21 4.05
N VAL A 145 9.52 -3.84 2.78
CA VAL A 145 10.49 -3.08 1.99
C VAL A 145 9.78 -1.93 1.28
N ILE A 146 10.45 -0.77 1.21
CA ILE A 146 10.04 0.35 0.36
C ILE A 146 11.18 0.65 -0.60
N TYR A 147 10.87 0.60 -1.90
CA TYR A 147 11.75 1.10 -2.94
C TYR A 147 11.37 2.53 -3.32
N GLU A 148 12.37 3.36 -3.59
CA GLU A 148 12.18 4.70 -4.17
C GLU A 148 12.52 4.68 -5.65
N ALA A 149 11.57 5.17 -6.45
CA ALA A 149 11.74 5.41 -7.88
C ALA A 149 12.27 6.83 -8.15
N PRO A 150 13.07 7.01 -9.22
CA PRO A 150 13.72 8.28 -9.55
C PRO A 150 12.77 9.41 -9.94
#